data_AF-A0A2W6ZV89-F1
#
_entry.id   AF-A0A2W6ZV89-F1
#
_cell.length_a   1.000
_cell.length_b   1.000
_cell.length_c   1.000
_cell.angle_alpha   90.00
_cell.angle_beta   90.00
_cell.angle_gamma   90.00
#
_symmetry.space_group_name_H-M   'P 1'
#
loop_
_entity.id
_entity.type
_entity.pdbx_description
1 polymer ?
#
loop_
_entity_poly.entity_id
_entity_poly.type
_entity_poly.pdbx_seq_one_letter_code
_entity_poly.pdbx_strand_id
1 'polypeptide(L)'
;LQALTVARNVKLDCLQKGLAGGPPPVIFASELAHTSIQKAAMGLGLGLEGAVLVPTNANAQMDVAGLEEKILGAIAQGQRPFAVVATAGTTVTGNIDP
;
A
#
# COMPACT_ATOMS: atom_id res chain seq x y z
N LEU A 1 4.28 -8.64 -5.00
CA LEU A 1 4.66 -8.01 -6.30
C LEU A 1 3.58 -8.18 -7.35
N GLN A 2 3.30 -9.40 -7.85
CA GLN A 2 2.36 -9.61 -8.96
C GLN A 2 0.97 -8.99 -8.75
N ALA A 3 0.36 -9.20 -7.58
CA ALA A 3 -0.94 -8.60 -7.25
C ALA A 3 -0.93 -7.07 -7.36
N LEU A 4 0.14 -6.42 -6.88
CA LEU A 4 0.29 -4.97 -6.96
C LEU A 4 0.56 -4.50 -8.39
N THR A 5 1.27 -5.28 -9.22
CA THR A 5 1.41 -5.00 -10.66
C THR A 5 0.05 -4.97 -11.35
N VAL A 6 -0.80 -5.98 -11.08
CA VAL A 6 -2.15 -6.07 -11.65
C VAL A 6 -3.00 -4.89 -11.19
N ALA A 7 -3.06 -4.63 -9.88
CA ALA A 7 -3.82 -3.51 -9.32
C ALA A 7 -3.38 -2.17 -9.93
N ARG A 8 -2.07 -1.93 -10.03
CA ARG A 8 -1.48 -0.74 -10.64
C ARG A 8 -1.92 -0.60 -12.09
N ASN A 9 -1.79 -1.65 -12.90
CA ASN A 9 -2.14 -1.59 -14.32
C ASN A 9 -3.65 -1.35 -14.53
N VAL A 10 -4.52 -1.99 -13.74
CA VAL A 10 -5.97 -1.85 -13.83
C VAL A 10 -6.46 -0.49 -13.35
N LYS A 11 -5.88 0.05 -12.28
CA LYS A 11 -6.35 1.31 -11.67
C LYS A 11 -5.67 2.56 -12.21
N LEU A 12 -4.41 2.44 -12.65
CA LEU A 12 -3.62 3.59 -13.05
C LEU A 12 -3.56 3.81 -14.56
N ASP A 13 -4.08 2.87 -15.36
CA ASP A 13 -4.00 2.86 -16.84
C ASP A 13 -2.55 3.07 -17.34
N CYS A 14 -1.60 2.51 -16.61
CA CYS A 14 -0.17 2.74 -16.83
C CYS A 14 0.50 1.64 -17.65
N LEU A 15 -0.27 0.72 -18.25
CA LEU A 15 0.26 -0.46 -18.95
C LEU A 15 1.13 -0.08 -20.15
N GLN A 16 0.70 0.91 -20.93
CA GLN A 16 1.37 1.33 -22.18
C GLN A 16 2.30 2.53 -21.96
N LYS A 17 1.87 3.51 -21.17
CA LYS A 17 2.57 4.81 -21.01
C LYS A 17 3.46 4.88 -19.77
N GLY A 18 3.41 3.86 -18.89
CA GLY A 18 4.08 3.90 -17.61
C GLY A 18 3.44 4.90 -16.63
N LEU A 19 4.14 5.18 -15.53
CA LEU A 19 3.66 6.03 -14.42
C LEU A 19 4.09 7.51 -14.53
N ALA A 20 5.00 7.83 -15.44
CA ALA A 20 5.62 9.15 -15.51
C ALA A 20 4.61 10.25 -15.83
N GLY A 21 4.77 11.42 -15.19
CA GLY A 21 3.94 12.61 -15.43
C GLY A 21 2.57 12.61 -14.74
N GLY A 22 2.23 11.54 -13.99
CA GLY A 22 1.04 11.49 -13.15
C GLY A 22 1.31 11.80 -11.68
N PRO A 23 0.24 11.94 -10.86
CA PRO A 23 0.39 12.06 -9.41
C PRO A 23 1.02 10.80 -8.81
N PRO A 24 1.81 10.93 -7.73
CA PRO A 24 2.56 9.82 -7.15
C PRO A 24 1.61 8.72 -6.64
N PRO A 25 1.69 7.49 -7.18
CA PRO A 25 0.84 6.39 -6.73
C PRO A 25 1.30 5.80 -5.40
N VAL A 26 0.34 5.47 -4.53
CA VAL A 26 0.63 4.90 -3.21
C VAL A 26 -0.19 3.65 -2.91
N ILE A 27 0.42 2.74 -2.16
CA ILE A 27 -0.20 1.55 -1.58
C ILE A 27 -0.20 1.67 -0.05
N PHE A 28 -1.17 1.05 0.59
CA PHE A 28 -1.27 1.00 2.04
C PHE A 28 -1.06 -0.43 2.52
N ALA A 29 -0.31 -0.61 3.60
CA ALA A 29 -0.12 -1.90 4.23
C ALA A 29 0.09 -1.71 5.73
N SER A 30 -0.14 -2.76 6.51
CA SER A 30 0.15 -2.75 7.94
C SER A 30 1.63 -2.46 8.18
N GLU A 31 1.97 -1.74 9.24
CA GLU A 31 3.37 -1.56 9.67
C GLU A 31 4.05 -2.90 10.02
N LEU A 32 3.26 -3.93 10.34
CA LEU A 32 3.72 -5.30 10.59
C LEU A 32 3.67 -6.18 9.33
N ALA A 33 3.34 -5.62 8.17
CA ALA A 33 3.36 -6.35 6.91
C ALA A 33 4.79 -6.77 6.55
N HIS A 34 4.92 -7.89 5.84
CA HIS A 34 6.22 -8.39 5.43
C HIS A 34 6.95 -7.37 4.52
N THR A 35 8.27 -7.24 4.69
CA THR A 35 9.12 -6.28 3.94
C THR A 35 9.05 -6.42 2.41
N SER A 36 8.51 -7.53 1.90
CA SER A 36 8.24 -7.73 0.47
C SER A 36 7.29 -6.68 -0.11
N ILE A 37 6.44 -6.04 0.70
CA ILE A 37 5.54 -4.98 0.23
C ILE A 37 6.32 -3.72 -0.13
N GLN A 38 7.23 -3.26 0.75
CA GLN A 38 8.12 -2.14 0.46
C GLN A 38 9.06 -2.44 -0.72
N LYS A 39 9.61 -3.67 -0.78
CA LYS A 39 10.41 -4.12 -1.94
C LYS A 39 9.59 -4.14 -3.23
N ALA A 40 8.31 -4.48 -3.17
CA ALA A 40 7.42 -4.42 -4.33
C ALA A 40 7.17 -2.97 -4.76
N ALA A 41 6.98 -2.04 -3.82
CA ALA A 41 6.85 -0.62 -4.14
C ALA A 41 8.10 -0.06 -4.84
N MET A 42 9.30 -0.41 -4.34
CA MET A 42 10.56 -0.12 -5.03
C MET A 42 10.58 -0.69 -6.45
N GLY A 43 10.31 -1.99 -6.60
CA GLY A 43 10.36 -2.67 -7.91
C GLY A 43 9.30 -2.20 -8.91
N LEU A 44 8.18 -1.65 -8.43
CA LEU A 44 7.12 -1.09 -9.27
C LEU A 44 7.35 0.38 -9.66
N GLY A 45 8.42 1.00 -9.17
CA GLY A 45 8.75 2.41 -9.42
C GLY A 45 7.97 3.40 -8.57
N LEU A 46 7.42 2.98 -7.43
CA LEU A 46 6.71 3.85 -6.47
C LEU A 46 7.68 4.44 -5.43
N GLY A 47 8.89 3.89 -5.32
CA GLY A 47 9.82 4.18 -4.23
C GLY A 47 9.40 3.54 -2.90
N LEU A 48 10.23 3.71 -1.86
CA LEU A 48 9.89 3.25 -0.51
C LEU A 48 8.73 4.05 0.08
N GLU A 49 8.71 5.35 -0.18
CA GLU A 49 7.64 6.27 0.25
C GLU A 49 6.30 5.98 -0.43
N GLY A 50 6.30 5.25 -1.55
CA GLY A 50 5.10 4.76 -2.20
C GLY A 50 4.37 3.66 -1.41
N ALA A 51 4.99 3.09 -0.37
CA ALA A 51 4.36 2.18 0.58
C ALA A 51 4.06 2.89 1.90
N VAL A 52 2.81 3.31 2.07
CA VAL A 52 2.33 3.98 3.27
C VAL A 52 1.99 2.93 4.33
N LEU A 53 2.73 2.97 5.45
CA LEU A 53 2.49 2.07 6.58
C LEU A 53 1.35 2.58 7.45
N VAL A 54 0.42 1.68 7.74
CA VAL A 54 -0.76 1.90 8.57
C VAL A 54 -0.47 1.33 9.97
N PRO A 55 -0.73 2.10 11.04
CA PRO A 55 -0.57 1.62 12.40
C PRO A 55 -1.37 0.35 12.68
N THR A 56 -0.91 -0.43 13.66
CA THR A 56 -1.64 -1.58 14.16
C THR A 56 -2.28 -1.32 15.52
N ASN A 57 -3.38 -2.02 15.78
CA ASN A 57 -4.06 -2.01 17.07
C ASN A 57 -3.33 -2.92 18.09
N ALA A 58 -3.86 -2.99 19.32
CA ALA A 58 -3.28 -3.84 20.38
C ALA A 58 -3.25 -5.34 20.04
N ASN A 59 -4.04 -5.78 19.06
CA ASN A 59 -4.05 -7.15 18.56
C ASN A 59 -3.09 -7.33 17.36
N ALA A 60 -2.19 -6.39 17.07
CA ALA A 60 -1.28 -6.45 15.92
C ALA A 60 -2.00 -6.65 14.58
N GLN A 61 -3.19 -6.06 14.45
CA GLN A 61 -3.98 -5.99 13.22
C GLN A 61 -4.00 -4.54 12.73
N MET A 62 -4.13 -4.33 11.42
CA MET A 62 -4.25 -3.01 10.82
C MET A 62 -5.38 -2.20 11.48
N ASP A 63 -5.08 -0.98 11.90
CA ASP A 63 -6.08 -0.04 12.37
C ASP A 63 -6.86 0.54 11.18
N VAL A 64 -8.14 0.19 11.09
CA VAL A 64 -9.02 0.64 10.00
C VAL A 64 -9.26 2.15 10.05
N ALA A 65 -9.31 2.74 11.25
CA ALA A 65 -9.47 4.19 11.39
C ALA A 65 -8.18 4.90 10.92
N GLY A 66 -7.02 4.40 11.34
CA GLY A 66 -5.72 4.86 10.83
C GLY A 66 -5.57 4.67 9.32
N LEU A 67 -6.09 3.58 8.74
CA LEU A 67 -6.12 3.38 7.29
C LEU A 67 -6.92 4.48 6.58
N GLU A 68 -8.13 4.76 7.06
CA GLU A 68 -8.99 5.80 6.48
C GLU A 68 -8.30 7.17 6.53
N GLU A 69 -7.72 7.53 7.67
CA GLU A 69 -6.97 8.78 7.84
C GLU A 69 -5.80 8.87 6.84
N LYS A 70 -5.02 7.80 6.70
CA LYS A 70 -3.90 7.75 5.76
C LYS A 70 -4.35 7.87 4.31
N ILE A 71 -5.46 7.25 3.93
CA ILE A 71 -6.02 7.36 2.57
C ILE A 71 -6.46 8.81 2.29
N LEU A 72 -7.21 9.41 3.20
CA LEU A 72 -7.68 10.79 3.05
C LEU A 72 -6.50 11.78 3.01
N GLY A 73 -5.49 11.58 3.86
CA GLY A 73 -4.27 12.37 3.87
C GLY A 73 -3.48 12.26 2.57
N ALA A 74 -3.35 11.05 2.02
CA ALA A 74 -2.69 10.82 0.73
C ALA A 74 -3.41 11.54 -0.42
N ILE A 75 -4.75 11.45 -0.45
CA ILE A 75 -5.57 12.16 -1.45
C ILE A 75 -5.39 13.68 -1.32
N ALA A 76 -5.40 14.21 -0.09
CA ALA A 76 -5.21 15.63 0.18
C ALA A 76 -3.81 16.14 -0.24
N GLN A 77 -2.79 15.27 -0.17
CA GLN A 77 -1.43 15.55 -0.65
C GLN A 77 -1.27 15.41 -2.16
N GLY A 78 -2.36 15.12 -2.89
CA GLY A 78 -2.32 14.91 -4.34
C GLY A 78 -1.70 13.57 -4.74
N GLN A 79 -1.58 12.63 -3.82
CA GLN A 79 -1.15 11.26 -4.14
C GLN A 79 -2.31 10.47 -4.75
N ARG A 80 -2.00 9.32 -5.36
CA ARG A 80 -2.97 8.45 -6.02
C ARG A 80 -3.03 7.07 -5.34
N PRO A 81 -3.83 6.90 -4.28
CA PRO A 81 -4.15 5.60 -3.71
C PRO A 81 -4.68 4.62 -4.76
N PHE A 82 -4.19 3.38 -4.75
CA PHE A 82 -4.71 2.36 -5.67
C PHE A 82 -4.81 0.94 -5.10
N ALA A 83 -4.20 0.65 -3.96
CA ALA A 83 -4.31 -0.66 -3.32
C ALA A 83 -4.12 -0.57 -1.80
N VAL A 84 -4.82 -1.45 -1.09
CA VAL A 84 -4.58 -1.78 0.32
C VAL A 84 -4.14 -3.25 0.37
N VAL A 85 -3.08 -3.55 1.12
CA VAL A 85 -2.56 -4.90 1.34
C VAL A 85 -2.81 -5.29 2.78
N ALA A 86 -3.92 -5.99 3.01
CA ALA A 86 -4.22 -6.65 4.28
C ALA A 86 -3.38 -7.93 4.42
N THR A 87 -2.94 -8.21 5.64
CA THR A 87 -2.15 -9.40 5.98
C THR A 87 -3.03 -10.41 6.71
N ALA A 88 -3.31 -11.54 6.06
CA ALA A 88 -3.99 -12.67 6.68
C ALA A 88 -2.96 -13.66 7.25
N GLY A 89 -2.43 -13.34 8.44
CA GLY A 89 -1.34 -14.07 9.09
C GLY A 89 -0.02 -13.29 9.02
N THR A 90 0.20 -12.38 9.97
CA THR A 90 1.47 -11.65 10.10
C THR A 90 2.60 -12.62 10.39
N THR A 91 3.80 -12.32 9.90
CA THR A 91 4.95 -13.23 10.06
C THR A 91 5.43 -13.38 11.50
N VAL A 92 5.09 -12.43 12.37
CA VAL A 92 5.55 -12.41 13.77
C VAL A 92 4.46 -12.93 14.71
N THR A 93 3.21 -12.50 14.56
CA THR A 93 2.14 -12.82 15.51
C THR A 93 1.09 -13.77 14.95
N GLY A 94 1.08 -14.05 13.64
CA GLY A 94 0.07 -14.89 13.00
C GLY A 94 -1.31 -14.23 12.89
N ASN A 95 -1.41 -12.93 13.18
CA ASN A 95 -2.68 -12.22 13.23
C ASN A 95 -3.20 -11.88 11.83
N ILE A 96 -4.52 -11.77 11.73
CA ILE A 96 -5.25 -11.45 10.49
C ILE A 96 -5.80 -10.04 10.62
N ASP A 97 -5.46 -9.17 9.67
CA ASP A 97 -6.07 -7.84 9.56
C ASP A 97 -7.59 -7.96 9.34
N PRO A 98 -8.43 -7.09 9.95
CA PRO A 98 -9.89 -7.16 9.87
C PRO A 98 -10.47 -6.84 8.49
#